data_AF-C3YWU3-F1
#
_entry.id   AF-C3YWU3-F1
#
_cell.length_a   1.000
_cell.length_b   1.000
_cell.length_c   1.000
_cell.angle_alpha   90.00
_cell.angle_beta   90.00
_cell.angle_gamma   90.00
#
_symmetry.space_group_name_H-M   'P 1'
#
loop_
_entity.id
_entity.type
_entity.pdbx_description
1 polymer ?
#
loop_
_entity_poly.entity_id
_entity_poly.type
_entity_poly.pdbx_seq_one_letter_code
_entity_poly.pdbx_strand_id
1 'polypeptide(L)'
;MTRMNMLKVLYTNQAHCIRLKTLLQVFLRYLQYKLTSAPAPSQGQQGSVLSVDQVVDWLCALVDAHFTQLVLTPESRDVLLGLHEVVRQRLQFYQGLNDLDALLAQLKDKSVPLVTKKQDESLYSIRTIQIF
;
A
#
# COMPACT_ATOMS: atom_id res chain seq x y z
N MET A 1 34.55 -2.04 44.53
CA MET A 1 33.43 -1.25 43.96
C MET A 1 33.19 -1.47 42.45
N THR A 2 33.95 -2.32 41.75
CA THR A 2 33.92 -2.42 40.27
C THR A 2 32.88 -3.41 39.71
N ARG A 3 32.56 -4.49 40.44
CA ARG A 3 31.58 -5.52 40.02
C ARG A 3 30.14 -4.99 39.91
N MET A 4 29.76 -4.06 40.79
CA MET A 4 28.40 -3.50 40.82
C MET A 4 28.12 -2.55 39.64
N ASN A 5 29.17 -1.96 39.07
CA ASN A 5 29.08 -1.12 37.88
C ASN A 5 28.95 -1.96 36.60
N MET A 6 29.65 -3.10 36.48
CA MET A 6 29.48 -4.01 35.34
C MET A 6 28.08 -4.60 35.24
N LEU A 7 27.48 -5.01 36.37
CA LEU A 7 26.11 -5.54 36.40
C LEU A 7 25.07 -4.49 36.01
N LYS A 8 25.26 -3.23 36.44
CA LYS A 8 24.40 -2.11 36.02
C LYS A 8 24.51 -1.85 34.52
N VAL A 9 25.71 -1.92 33.93
CA VAL A 9 25.93 -1.73 32.49
C VAL A 9 25.31 -2.86 31.67
N LEU A 10 25.42 -4.11 32.11
CA LEU A 10 24.77 -5.25 31.43
C LEU A 10 23.24 -5.14 31.48
N TYR A 11 22.68 -4.79 32.65
CA TYR A 11 21.24 -4.63 32.82
C TYR A 11 20.68 -3.44 32.02
N THR A 12 21.40 -2.31 31.95
CA THR A 12 20.99 -1.16 31.13
C THR A 12 21.05 -1.45 29.64
N ASN A 13 22.08 -2.16 29.16
CA ASN A 13 22.14 -2.58 27.75
C ASN A 13 21.02 -3.55 27.37
N GLN A 14 20.70 -4.51 28.26
CA GLN A 14 19.61 -5.44 28.04
C GLN A 14 18.24 -4.73 28.02
N ALA A 15 18.01 -3.80 28.95
CA ALA A 15 16.80 -2.98 28.97
C ALA A 15 16.67 -2.08 27.73
N HIS A 16 17.79 -1.57 27.21
CA HIS A 16 17.81 -0.74 26.00
C HIS A 16 17.46 -1.57 24.75
N CYS A 17 18.01 -2.78 24.64
CA CYS A 17 17.70 -3.71 23.56
C CYS A 17 16.21 -4.12 23.55
N ILE A 18 15.64 -4.39 24.73
CA ILE A 18 14.21 -4.70 24.87
C ILE A 18 13.34 -3.50 24.45
N ARG A 19 13.68 -2.28 24.89
CA ARG A 19 12.94 -1.07 24.50
C ARG A 19 12.98 -0.83 23.00
N LEU A 20 14.16 -0.92 22.39
CA LEU A 20 14.33 -0.75 20.95
C LEU A 20 13.45 -1.74 20.18
N LYS A 21 13.44 -3.01 20.59
CA LYS A 21 12.61 -4.07 20.00
C LYS A 21 11.11 -3.77 20.11
N THR A 22 10.64 -3.35 21.29
CA THR A 22 9.23 -2.99 21.49
C THR A 22 8.81 -1.77 20.67
N LEU A 23 9.68 -0.75 20.55
CA LEU A 23 9.42 0.43 19.75
C LEU A 23 9.32 0.10 18.26
N LEU A 24 10.23 -0.73 17.75
CA LEU A 24 10.22 -1.21 16.38
C LEU A 24 8.92 -1.96 16.05
N GLN A 25 8.47 -2.82 16.96
CA GLN A 25 7.23 -3.60 16.80
C GLN A 25 5.98 -2.71 16.78
N VAL A 26 5.91 -1.71 17.68
CA VAL A 26 4.81 -0.74 17.70
C VAL A 26 4.80 0.11 16.43
N PHE A 27 5.97 0.54 15.98
CA PHE A 27 6.10 1.34 14.76
C PHE A 27 5.68 0.55 13.51
N LEU A 28 6.10 -0.71 13.38
CA LEU A 28 5.64 -1.61 12.31
C LEU A 28 4.12 -1.80 12.30
N ARG A 29 3.52 -2.04 13.47
CA ARG A 29 2.07 -2.19 13.60
C ARG A 29 1.33 -0.89 13.26
N TYR A 30 1.90 0.25 13.62
CA TYR A 30 1.36 1.55 13.24
C TYR A 30 1.40 1.77 11.71
N LEU A 31 2.52 1.45 11.05
CA LEU A 31 2.62 1.53 9.60
C LEU A 31 1.66 0.56 8.89
N GLN A 32 1.53 -0.67 9.39
CA GLN A 32 0.55 -1.65 8.91
C GLN A 32 -0.89 -1.14 9.06
N TYR A 33 -1.22 -0.55 10.21
CA TYR A 33 -2.52 0.07 10.44
C TYR A 33 -2.76 1.22 9.45
N LYS A 34 -1.77 2.08 9.22
CA LYS A 34 -1.86 3.16 8.23
C LYS A 34 -2.11 2.62 6.82
N LEU A 35 -1.37 1.58 6.41
CA LEU A 35 -1.55 0.93 5.10
C LEU A 35 -2.93 0.28 4.95
N THR A 36 -3.51 -0.25 6.02
CA THR A 36 -4.85 -0.87 6.01
C THR A 36 -5.95 0.18 6.05
N SER A 37 -5.77 1.22 6.86
CA SER A 37 -6.73 2.31 7.05
C SER A 37 -6.77 3.33 5.91
N ALA A 38 -5.72 3.38 5.07
CA ALA A 38 -5.68 4.28 3.92
C ALA A 38 -6.77 3.84 2.92
N PRO A 39 -7.80 4.68 2.65
CA PRO A 39 -8.72 4.40 1.56
C PRO A 39 -7.93 4.33 0.24
N ALA A 40 -8.46 3.61 -0.75
CA ALA A 40 -7.92 3.61 -2.12
C ALA A 40 -7.58 5.05 -2.55
N PRO A 41 -6.52 5.29 -3.35
CA PRO A 41 -5.99 6.62 -3.59
C PRO A 41 -7.04 7.50 -4.26
N SER A 42 -7.82 8.19 -3.43
CA SER A 42 -8.76 9.20 -3.86
C SER A 42 -7.93 10.45 -4.12
N GLN A 43 -7.76 10.75 -5.41
CA GLN A 43 -7.18 11.99 -5.90
C GLN A 43 -7.92 13.18 -5.24
N GLY A 44 -7.37 13.77 -4.17
CA GLY A 44 -8.03 14.93 -3.55
C GLY A 44 -7.70 15.27 -2.10
N GLN A 45 -7.00 14.43 -1.33
CA GLN A 45 -6.66 14.79 0.06
C GLN A 45 -5.23 15.34 0.17
N GLN A 46 -5.05 16.61 -0.21
CA GLN A 46 -3.80 17.37 -0.08
C GLN A 46 -3.55 17.93 1.35
N GLY A 47 -3.91 17.19 2.39
CA GLY A 47 -3.77 17.66 3.77
C GLY A 47 -3.16 16.60 4.67
N SER A 48 -1.84 16.69 4.92
CA SER A 48 -1.14 15.96 6.01
C SER A 48 -1.22 14.42 5.98
N VAL A 49 -1.67 13.79 4.90
CA VAL A 49 -1.69 12.33 4.78
C VAL A 49 -0.39 11.89 4.10
N LEU A 50 0.47 11.17 4.84
CA LEU A 50 1.64 10.49 4.27
C LEU A 50 1.19 9.71 3.03
N SER A 51 1.85 9.92 1.89
CA SER A 51 1.53 9.17 0.67
C SER A 51 1.73 7.67 0.93
N VAL A 52 0.94 6.82 0.28
CA VAL A 52 1.10 5.36 0.37
C VAL A 52 2.54 4.98 -0.03
N ASP A 53 3.11 5.63 -1.04
CA ASP A 53 4.52 5.48 -1.42
C ASP A 53 5.48 5.76 -0.27
N GLN A 54 5.31 6.87 0.46
CA GLN A 54 6.19 7.22 1.59
C GLN A 54 6.08 6.21 2.73
N VAL A 55 4.87 5.70 2.99
CA VAL A 55 4.66 4.65 3.99
C VAL A 55 5.36 3.36 3.58
N VAL A 56 5.29 3.00 2.30
CA VAL A 56 5.99 1.83 1.74
C VAL A 56 7.51 2.01 1.78
N ASP A 57 8.03 3.18 1.42
CA ASP A 57 9.46 3.47 1.49
C ASP A 57 10.01 3.35 2.92
N TRP A 58 9.29 3.90 3.90
CA TRP A 58 9.67 3.80 5.30
C TRP A 58 9.57 2.37 5.84
N LEU A 59 8.58 1.63 5.38
CA LEU A 59 8.41 0.22 5.70
C LEU A 59 9.59 -0.60 5.14
N CYS A 60 9.97 -0.39 3.88
CA CYS A 60 11.13 -1.03 3.25
C CYS A 60 12.41 -0.71 4.01
N ALA A 61 12.70 0.57 4.28
CA ALA A 61 13.90 0.98 5.01
C ALA A 61 13.98 0.35 6.43
N LEU A 62 12.84 0.24 7.11
CA LEU A 62 12.76 -0.35 8.44
C LEU A 62 12.98 -1.87 8.41
N VAL A 63 12.35 -2.55 7.45
CA VAL A 63 12.53 -3.99 7.26
C VAL A 63 13.96 -4.31 6.86
N ASP A 64 14.56 -3.55 5.95
CA ASP A 64 15.94 -3.75 5.49
C ASP A 64 16.96 -3.54 6.61
N ALA A 65 16.82 -2.48 7.41
CA ALA A 65 17.75 -2.17 8.48
C ALA A 65 17.68 -3.15 9.67
N HIS A 66 16.50 -3.71 9.94
CA HIS A 66 16.26 -4.55 11.12
C HIS A 66 15.83 -5.99 10.80
N PHE A 67 16.01 -6.44 9.56
CA PHE A 67 15.55 -7.76 9.08
C PHE A 67 15.98 -8.90 10.00
N THR A 68 17.27 -8.95 10.36
CA THR A 68 17.81 -10.00 11.23
C THR A 68 17.15 -10.02 12.61
N GLN A 69 16.83 -8.85 13.17
CA GLN A 69 16.15 -8.75 14.47
C GLN A 69 14.65 -9.13 14.38
N LEU A 70 14.00 -8.80 13.27
CA LEU A 70 12.62 -9.21 12.98
C LEU A 70 12.50 -10.72 12.77
N VAL A 71 13.43 -11.34 12.04
CA VAL A 71 13.39 -12.77 11.71
C VAL A 71 13.72 -13.64 12.92
N LEU A 72 14.65 -13.21 13.76
CA LEU A 72 15.02 -13.91 14.99
C LEU A 72 13.95 -13.82 16.09
N THR A 73 12.92 -13.01 15.90
CA THR A 73 11.83 -12.83 16.86
C THR A 73 10.53 -13.42 16.29
N PRO A 74 9.95 -14.46 16.93
CA PRO A 74 8.74 -15.09 16.41
C PRO A 74 7.54 -14.13 16.39
N GLU A 75 7.40 -13.26 17.39
CA GLU A 75 6.32 -12.25 17.50
C GLU A 75 6.27 -11.26 16.33
N SER A 76 7.42 -10.91 15.74
CA SER A 76 7.47 -9.99 14.59
C SER A 76 7.26 -10.71 13.26
N ARG A 77 7.43 -12.04 13.23
CA ARG A 77 7.19 -12.84 12.02
C ARG A 77 5.71 -12.81 11.64
N ASP A 78 4.81 -12.90 12.62
CA ASP A 78 3.36 -12.83 12.36
C ASP A 78 2.94 -11.45 11.83
N VAL A 79 3.54 -10.38 12.36
CA VAL A 79 3.33 -9.00 11.87
C VAL A 79 3.84 -8.86 10.43
N LEU A 80 5.00 -9.43 10.12
CA LEU A 80 5.58 -9.41 8.77
C LEU A 80 4.73 -10.20 7.77
N LEU A 81 4.20 -11.35 8.17
CA LEU A 81 3.28 -12.15 7.34
C LEU A 81 1.98 -11.40 7.07
N GLY A 82 1.39 -10.78 8.10
CA GLY A 82 0.19 -9.95 7.92
C GLY A 82 0.43 -8.75 7.02
N LEU A 83 1.60 -8.11 7.13
CA LEU A 83 2.01 -7.03 6.25
C LEU A 83 2.16 -7.48 4.79
N HIS A 84 2.83 -8.62 4.57
CA HIS A 84 2.98 -9.20 3.23
C HIS A 84 1.63 -9.51 2.58
N GLU A 85 0.68 -10.06 3.35
CA GLU A 85 -0.67 -10.34 2.84
C GLU A 85 -1.42 -9.05 2.46
N VAL A 86 -1.35 -8.00 3.29
CA VAL A 86 -1.94 -6.69 2.96
C VAL A 86 -1.32 -6.10 1.70
N VAL A 87 0.01 -6.14 1.56
CA VAL A 87 0.71 -5.64 0.36
C VAL A 87 0.30 -6.44 -0.88
N ARG A 88 0.19 -7.77 -0.77
CA ARG A 88 -0.28 -8.63 -1.87
C ARG A 88 -1.71 -8.26 -2.29
N GLN A 89 -2.63 -8.11 -1.35
CA GLN A 89 -4.02 -7.73 -1.62
C GLN A 89 -4.11 -6.36 -2.30
N ARG A 90 -3.31 -5.38 -1.82
CA ARG A 90 -3.21 -4.05 -2.43
C ARG A 90 -2.70 -4.14 -3.87
N LEU A 91 -1.64 -4.92 -4.12
CA LEU A 91 -1.10 -5.09 -5.46
C LEU A 91 -2.12 -5.71 -6.42
N GLN A 92 -2.82 -6.77 -5.99
CA GLN A 92 -3.88 -7.39 -6.78
C GLN A 92 -5.02 -6.42 -7.10
N PHE A 93 -5.41 -5.59 -6.13
CA PHE A 93 -6.42 -4.55 -6.35
C PHE A 93 -5.97 -3.51 -7.37
N TYR A 94 -4.72 -3.02 -7.28
CA TYR A 94 -4.17 -2.07 -8.26
C TYR A 94 -4.04 -2.68 -9.66
N GLN A 95 -3.66 -3.94 -9.77
CA GLN A 95 -3.65 -4.66 -11.04
C GLN A 95 -5.06 -4.76 -11.63
N GLY A 96 -6.06 -5.14 -10.82
CA GLY A 96 -7.46 -5.17 -11.27
C GLY A 96 -7.99 -3.80 -11.71
N LEU A 97 -7.60 -2.72 -11.02
CA LEU A 97 -7.90 -1.35 -11.46
C LEU A 97 -7.23 -0.99 -12.79
N ASN A 98 -5.97 -1.37 -12.97
CA ASN A 98 -5.24 -1.13 -14.20
C ASN A 98 -5.84 -1.90 -15.37
N ASP A 99 -6.27 -3.14 -15.15
CA ASP A 99 -6.98 -3.94 -16.16
C ASP A 99 -8.32 -3.30 -16.52
N LEU A 100 -9.06 -2.79 -15.54
CA LEU A 100 -10.31 -2.05 -15.77
C LEU A 100 -10.09 -0.75 -16.54
N ASP A 101 -9.03 0.00 -16.22
CA ASP A 101 -8.65 1.22 -16.95
C ASP A 101 -8.24 0.90 -18.39
N ALA A 102 -7.49 -0.19 -18.61
CA ALA A 102 -7.13 -0.67 -19.94
C ALA A 102 -8.38 -1.10 -20.75
N LEU A 103 -9.36 -1.73 -20.12
CA LEU A 103 -10.64 -2.06 -20.75
C LEU A 103 -11.46 -0.81 -21.08
N LEU A 104 -11.54 0.16 -20.15
CA LEU A 104 -12.20 1.44 -20.39
C LEU A 104 -11.53 2.23 -21.52
N ALA A 105 -10.19 2.23 -21.59
CA ALA A 105 -9.43 2.85 -22.67
C ALA A 105 -9.75 2.20 -24.03
N GLN A 106 -9.83 0.87 -24.08
CA GLN A 106 -10.24 0.15 -25.29
C GLN A 106 -11.69 0.45 -25.70
N LEU A 107 -12.61 0.57 -24.74
CA LEU A 107 -13.99 0.96 -25.01
C LEU A 107 -14.07 2.42 -25.48
N LYS A 108 -13.27 3.31 -24.90
CA LYS A 108 -13.14 4.70 -25.34
C LYS A 108 -12.61 4.76 -26.77
N ASP A 109 -11.54 4.05 -27.08
CA ASP A 109 -10.99 3.99 -28.45
C ASP A 109 -12.00 3.42 -29.46
N LYS A 110 -12.72 2.35 -29.11
CA LYS A 110 -13.78 1.75 -29.94
C LYS A 110 -15.06 2.59 -30.05
N SER A 111 -15.32 3.51 -29.11
CA SER A 111 -16.46 4.46 -29.13
C SER A 111 -16.09 5.82 -29.74
N VAL A 112 -14.80 6.12 -29.88
CA VAL A 112 -14.24 7.30 -30.56
C VAL A 112 -14.27 7.24 -32.11
N PRO A 113 -14.99 6.34 -32.82
CA PRO A 113 -15.40 6.62 -34.20
C PRO A 113 -16.59 7.59 -34.31
N LEU A 114 -17.28 7.92 -33.21
CA LEU A 114 -18.60 8.58 -33.27
C LEU A 114 -18.57 10.10 -33.13
N VAL A 115 -17.45 10.71 -32.69
CA VAL A 115 -17.39 12.16 -32.41
C VAL A 115 -16.65 12.95 -33.49
N THR A 116 -15.94 12.29 -34.41
CA THR A 116 -15.10 12.94 -35.43
C THR A 116 -15.45 12.54 -36.87
N LYS A 117 -16.73 12.31 -37.17
CA LYS A 117 -17.22 12.42 -38.55
C LYS A 117 -18.12 13.64 -38.68
N LYS A 118 -17.49 14.81 -38.80
CA LYS A 118 -18.17 16.02 -39.28
C LYS A 118 -18.19 15.98 -40.82
N GLN A 119 -19.37 16.27 -41.37
CA GLN A 119 -19.79 16.33 -42.79
C GLN A 119 -20.17 14.99 -43.42
N ASP A 120 -21.47 14.66 -43.41
CA ASP A 120 -22.46 15.27 -44.33
C ASP A 120 -23.87 15.21 -43.70
N GLU A 121 -24.73 16.14 -44.12
CA GLU A 121 -26.04 16.41 -43.53
C GLU A 121 -26.98 15.20 -43.49
N SER A 122 -27.39 14.78 -42.30
CA SER A 122 -28.76 14.31 -42.01
C SER A 122 -28.91 14.03 -40.52
N LEU A 123 -29.58 14.95 -39.82
CA LEU A 123 -29.73 14.99 -38.35
C LEU A 123 -30.65 13.90 -37.75
N TYR A 124 -31.00 12.86 -38.49
CA TYR A 124 -31.86 11.78 -38.00
C TYR A 124 -31.44 10.43 -38.59
N SER A 125 -31.06 9.49 -37.73
CA SER A 125 -30.95 8.08 -38.08
C SER A 125 -32.00 7.30 -37.30
N ILE A 126 -33.02 6.82 -38.00
CA ILE A 126 -34.05 5.94 -37.44
C ILE A 126 -33.52 4.51 -37.55
N ARG A 127 -33.26 3.87 -36.41
CA ARG A 127 -33.10 2.42 -36.34
C ARG A 127 -34.43 1.79 -35.99
N THR A 128 -34.98 1.01 -36.92
CA THR A 128 -36.11 0.13 -36.65
C THR A 128 -35.59 -1.14 -35.99
N ILE A 129 -36.18 -1.49 -34.85
CA ILE A 129 -35.94 -2.77 -34.18
C ILE A 129 -37.11 -3.68 -34.57
N GLN A 130 -36.81 -4.77 -35.25
CA GLN A 130 -37.79 -5.81 -35.57
C GLN A 130 -37.97 -6.68 -34.33
N ILE A 131 -39.17 -6.65 -33.76
CA ILE A 131 -39.58 -7.56 -32.70
C ILE A 131 -40.42 -8.64 -33.39
N PHE A 132 -39.88 -9.86 -33.43
CA PHE A 132 -40.61 -11.06 -33.84
C PHE A 132 -41.52 -11.51 -32.70
#